data_AF-A0A6B0WC30-F1
#
_entry.id   AF-A0A6B0WC30-F1
#
_cell.length_a   1.000
_cell.length_b   1.000
_cell.length_c   1.000
_cell.angle_alpha   90.00
_cell.angle_beta   90.00
_cell.angle_gamma   90.00
#
_symmetry.space_group_name_H-M   'P 1'
#
loop_
_entity.id
_entity.type
_entity.pdbx_description
1 polymer ?
#
loop_
_entity_poly.entity_id
_entity_poly.type
_entity_poly.pdbx_seq_one_letter_code
_entity_poly.pdbx_strand_id
1 'polypeptide(L)'
;MDPEAMRALVAGFISGAAAAFMTTGIALYSMSRNAAWWVSARERVAGGSRVPLPLLGIVIVNAMMLAWTMFGLILGAAYFSLDDPDAFRFFVNIALLLGLLAAGFVRGRMTRAMWVTALVAALAYGVLLPLLAG
;
A
#
# COMPACT_ATOMS: atom_id res chain seq x y z
N MET A 1 1.59 -29.27 0.22
CA MET A 1 1.27 -27.90 0.67
C MET A 1 -0.19 -27.92 1.04
N ASP A 2 -0.54 -27.41 2.22
CA ASP A 2 -1.93 -27.40 2.68
C ASP A 2 -2.80 -26.53 1.73
N PRO A 3 -3.90 -27.06 1.16
CA PRO A 3 -4.77 -26.29 0.27
C PRO A 3 -5.29 -25.00 0.90
N GLU A 4 -5.52 -24.99 2.22
CA GLU A 4 -6.01 -23.82 2.95
C GLU A 4 -4.95 -22.73 3.06
N ALA A 5 -3.70 -23.13 3.36
CA ALA A 5 -2.56 -22.21 3.38
C ALA A 5 -2.29 -21.61 1.98
N MET A 6 -2.42 -22.41 0.92
CA MET A 6 -2.29 -21.91 -0.45
C MET A 6 -3.39 -20.90 -0.78
N ARG A 7 -4.63 -21.16 -0.40
CA ARG A 7 -5.76 -20.24 -0.60
C ARG A 7 -5.53 -18.92 0.13
N ALA A 8 -5.09 -18.95 1.39
CA ALA A 8 -4.79 -17.76 2.16
C ALA A 8 -3.65 -16.92 1.55
N LEU A 9 -2.59 -17.57 1.05
CA LEU A 9 -1.51 -16.89 0.34
C LEU A 9 -1.96 -16.26 -0.97
N VAL A 10 -2.78 -16.96 -1.77
CA VAL A 10 -3.34 -16.44 -3.02
C VAL A 10 -4.28 -15.26 -2.74
N ALA A 11 -5.13 -15.35 -1.71
CA ALA A 11 -5.97 -14.26 -1.25
C ALA A 11 -5.15 -13.04 -0.81
N GLY A 12 -4.07 -13.27 -0.07
CA GLY A 12 -3.09 -12.25 0.32
C GLY A 12 -2.41 -11.59 -0.89
N PHE A 13 -2.03 -12.39 -1.89
CA PHE A 13 -1.44 -11.89 -3.13
C PHE A 13 -2.43 -11.03 -3.92
N ILE A 14 -3.67 -11.50 -4.14
CA ILE A 14 -4.70 -10.77 -4.90
C ILE A 14 -5.07 -9.46 -4.20
N SER A 15 -5.31 -9.50 -2.89
CA SER A 15 -5.61 -8.30 -2.11
C SER A 15 -4.44 -7.32 -2.09
N GLY A 16 -3.20 -7.82 -1.93
CA GLY A 16 -1.99 -7.02 -2.01
C GLY A 16 -1.77 -6.36 -3.36
N ALA A 17 -2.02 -7.08 -4.46
CA ALA A 17 -1.96 -6.53 -5.80
C ALA A 17 -3.04 -5.46 -6.02
N ALA A 18 -4.27 -5.69 -5.57
CA ALA A 18 -5.35 -4.70 -5.66
C ALA A 18 -5.00 -3.41 -4.90
N ALA A 19 -4.48 -3.53 -3.67
CA ALA A 19 -3.99 -2.39 -2.89
C ALA A 19 -2.82 -1.70 -3.61
N ALA A 20 -1.86 -2.45 -4.15
CA ALA A 20 -0.73 -1.91 -4.90
C ALA A 20 -1.19 -1.04 -6.08
N PHE A 21 -2.07 -1.55 -6.95
CA PHE A 21 -2.56 -0.82 -8.11
C PHE A 21 -3.29 0.47 -7.71
N MET A 22 -4.23 0.37 -6.77
CA MET A 22 -5.04 1.50 -6.34
C MET A 22 -4.20 2.58 -5.65
N THR A 23 -3.32 2.20 -4.73
CA THR A 23 -2.45 3.15 -4.01
C THR A 23 -1.40 3.78 -4.92
N THR A 24 -0.88 3.03 -5.90
CA THR A 24 0.00 3.57 -6.94
C THR A 24 -0.75 4.60 -7.80
N GLY A 25 -1.98 4.30 -8.21
CA GLY A 25 -2.83 5.25 -8.95
C GLY A 25 -3.09 6.53 -8.15
N ILE A 26 -3.41 6.40 -6.85
CA ILE A 26 -3.58 7.55 -5.94
C ILE A 26 -2.29 8.37 -5.83
N ALA A 27 -1.14 7.70 -5.70
CA ALA A 27 0.15 8.38 -5.62
C ALA A 27 0.45 9.15 -6.90
N LEU A 28 0.31 8.52 -8.07
CA LEU A 28 0.53 9.15 -9.37
C LEU A 28 -0.42 10.32 -9.60
N TYR A 29 -1.70 10.17 -9.25
CA TYR A 29 -2.69 11.25 -9.32
C TYR A 29 -2.33 12.41 -8.38
N SER A 30 -1.90 12.11 -7.16
CA SER A 30 -1.52 13.13 -6.18
C SER A 30 -0.25 13.87 -6.60
N MET A 31 0.71 13.17 -7.20
CA MET A 31 1.95 13.74 -7.73
C MET A 31 1.68 14.60 -8.96
N SER A 32 0.82 14.15 -9.89
CA SER A 32 0.49 14.92 -11.09
C SER A 32 -0.17 16.27 -10.78
N ARG A 33 -0.95 16.32 -9.69
CA ARG A 33 -1.60 17.55 -9.18
C ARG A 33 -0.68 18.47 -8.38
N ASN A 34 0.49 18.02 -7.95
CA ASN A 34 1.37 18.81 -7.09
C ASN A 34 2.38 19.61 -7.93
N ALA A 35 2.14 20.92 -8.09
CA ALA A 35 3.03 21.81 -8.83
C ALA A 35 4.46 21.84 -8.25
N ALA A 36 4.61 21.73 -6.93
CA ALA A 36 5.92 21.69 -6.27
C ALA A 36 6.73 20.46 -6.68
N TRP A 37 6.08 19.32 -6.95
CA TRP A 37 6.75 18.14 -7.46
C TRP A 37 7.39 18.42 -8.82
N TRP A 38 6.67 19.07 -9.72
CA TRP A 38 7.18 19.43 -11.06
C TRP A 38 8.31 20.46 -11.00
N VAL A 39 8.23 21.43 -10.09
CA VAL A 39 9.30 22.42 -9.87
C VAL A 39 10.56 21.75 -9.33
N SER A 40 10.46 20.98 -8.24
CA SER A 40 11.61 20.26 -7.68
C SER A 40 12.17 19.21 -8.64
N ALA A 41 11.31 18.59 -9.45
CA ALA A 41 11.73 17.68 -10.49
C ALA A 41 12.58 18.40 -11.56
N ARG A 42 12.13 19.56 -12.02
CA ARG A 42 12.85 20.40 -12.99
C ARG A 42 14.18 20.91 -12.44
N GLU A 43 14.22 21.30 -11.17
CA GLU A 43 15.45 21.72 -10.47
C GLU A 43 16.46 20.59 -10.34
N ARG A 44 16.03 19.35 -10.06
CA ARG A 44 16.93 18.18 -10.01
C ARG A 44 17.56 17.87 -11.37
N VAL A 45 16.80 18.06 -12.45
CA VAL A 45 17.31 17.90 -13.83
C VAL A 45 18.29 19.01 -14.17
N ALA A 46 18.01 20.26 -13.77
CA ALA A 46 18.88 21.41 -14.00
C ALA A 46 20.17 21.36 -13.15
N GLY A 47 20.10 20.81 -11.94
CA GLY A 47 21.21 20.70 -10.99
C GLY A 47 22.16 19.52 -11.21
N GLY A 48 22.05 18.79 -12.33
CA GLY A 48 22.97 17.70 -12.66
C GLY A 48 22.78 16.42 -11.84
N SER A 49 21.61 16.21 -11.21
CA SER A 49 21.29 14.95 -10.57
C SER A 49 21.31 13.83 -11.61
N ARG A 50 22.10 12.78 -11.36
CA ARG A 50 22.36 11.69 -12.31
C ARG A 50 21.18 10.75 -12.56
N VAL A 51 20.10 10.87 -11.77
CA VAL A 51 18.95 9.97 -11.88
C VAL A 51 17.84 10.64 -12.70
N PRO A 52 17.54 10.15 -13.92
CA PRO A 52 16.45 10.69 -14.73
C PRO A 52 15.11 10.50 -14.00
N LEU A 53 14.29 11.55 -13.96
CA LEU A 53 12.98 11.54 -13.28
C LEU A 53 12.07 10.38 -13.68
N PRO A 54 11.99 9.96 -14.96
CA PRO A 54 11.23 8.77 -15.33
C PRO A 54 11.69 7.52 -14.58
N LEU A 55 13.00 7.35 -14.38
CA LEU A 55 13.57 6.20 -13.70
C LEU A 55 13.25 6.23 -12.20
N LEU A 56 13.28 7.40 -11.56
CA LEU A 56 12.81 7.55 -10.17
C LEU A 56 11.33 7.18 -10.03
N GLY A 57 10.49 7.61 -10.97
CA GLY A 57 9.07 7.24 -11.00
C GLY A 57 8.87 5.72 -11.10
N ILE A 58 9.60 5.07 -12.00
CA ILE A 58 9.59 3.60 -12.16
C ILE A 58 10.01 2.92 -10.85
N VAL A 59 11.08 3.38 -10.20
CA VAL A 59 11.55 2.81 -8.93
C VAL A 59 10.50 2.96 -7.83
N ILE A 60 9.89 4.13 -7.68
CA ILE A 60 8.84 4.37 -6.67
C ILE A 60 7.64 3.46 -6.91
N VAL A 61 7.16 3.37 -8.16
CA VAL A 61 6.04 2.51 -8.51
C VAL A 61 6.33 1.04 -8.21
N ASN A 62 7.50 0.53 -8.63
CA ASN A 62 7.88 -0.86 -8.36
C ASN A 62 8.05 -1.13 -6.87
N ALA A 63 8.68 -0.22 -6.13
CA ALA A 63 8.83 -0.34 -4.69
C ALA A 63 7.47 -0.37 -3.98
N MET A 64 6.53 0.49 -4.39
CA MET A 64 5.16 0.47 -3.87
C MET A 64 4.45 -0.85 -4.20
N MET A 65 4.55 -1.32 -5.45
CA MET A 65 3.92 -2.58 -5.84
C MET A 65 4.47 -3.77 -5.05
N LEU A 66 5.79 -3.87 -4.94
CA LEU A 66 6.43 -4.92 -4.16
C LEU A 66 6.04 -4.83 -2.68
N ALA A 67 6.07 -3.63 -2.09
CA ALA A 67 5.73 -3.45 -0.68
C ALA A 67 4.30 -3.89 -0.36
N TRP A 68 3.30 -3.45 -1.14
CA TRP A 68 1.90 -3.81 -0.91
C TRP A 68 1.60 -5.28 -1.21
N THR A 69 2.25 -5.85 -2.22
CA THR A 69 2.09 -7.28 -2.55
C THR A 69 2.71 -8.16 -1.46
N MET A 70 3.94 -7.82 -1.02
CA MET A 70 4.60 -8.50 0.11
C MET A 70 3.79 -8.38 1.40
N PHE A 71 3.24 -7.20 1.67
CA PHE A 71 2.37 -6.98 2.82
C PHE A 71 1.11 -7.86 2.74
N GLY A 72 0.50 -7.98 1.55
CA GLY A 72 -0.62 -8.89 1.33
C GLY A 72 -0.27 -10.36 1.57
N LEU A 73 0.90 -10.82 1.11
CA LEU A 73 1.37 -12.18 1.38
C LEU A 73 1.59 -12.44 2.88
N ILE A 74 2.20 -11.49 3.59
CA ILE A 74 2.40 -11.58 5.05
C ILE A 74 1.06 -11.64 5.76
N LEU A 75 0.10 -10.81 5.36
CA LEU A 75 -1.24 -10.81 5.93
C LEU A 75 -2.02 -12.08 5.60
N GLY A 76 -1.86 -12.65 4.40
CA GLY A 76 -2.44 -13.94 4.04
C GLY A 76 -1.89 -15.07 4.91
N ALA A 77 -0.58 -15.09 5.16
CA ALA A 77 0.05 -16.03 6.08
C ALA A 77 -0.40 -15.82 7.54
N ALA A 78 -0.56 -14.56 7.96
CA ALA A 78 -1.06 -14.21 9.29
C ALA A 78 -2.52 -14.62 9.49
N TYR A 79 -3.36 -14.48 8.46
CA TYR A 79 -4.76 -14.93 8.48
C TYR A 79 -4.87 -16.43 8.73
N PHE A 80 -4.02 -17.23 8.06
CA PHE A 80 -3.96 -18.67 8.33
C PHE A 80 -3.52 -19.01 9.76
N SER A 81 -2.77 -18.13 10.42
CA SER A 81 -2.30 -18.35 11.79
C SER A 81 -3.32 -17.89 12.85
N LEU A 82 -4.32 -17.11 12.45
CA LEU A 82 -5.35 -16.53 13.30
C LEU A 82 -6.68 -17.19 12.93
N ASP A 83 -7.06 -18.25 13.65
CA ASP A 83 -8.32 -19.00 13.48
C ASP A 83 -9.61 -18.17 13.74
N ASP A 84 -9.51 -16.84 13.78
CA ASP A 84 -10.61 -15.90 14.02
C ASP A 84 -10.57 -14.74 12.99
N PRO A 85 -11.51 -14.74 12.01
CA PRO A 85 -11.61 -13.69 11.00
C PRO A 85 -11.90 -12.30 11.56
N ASP A 86 -12.64 -12.19 12.66
CA ASP A 86 -13.02 -10.90 13.24
C ASP A 86 -11.84 -10.30 14.03
N ALA A 87 -11.08 -11.13 14.74
CA ALA A 87 -9.82 -10.73 15.36
C ALA A 87 -8.81 -10.23 14.32
N PHE A 88 -8.68 -10.93 13.18
CA PHE A 88 -7.81 -10.51 12.08
C PHE A 88 -8.23 -9.14 11.51
N ARG A 89 -9.52 -8.94 11.25
CA ARG A 89 -10.05 -7.66 10.77
C ARG A 89 -9.76 -6.52 11.74
N PHE A 90 -9.96 -6.75 13.03
CA PHE A 90 -9.69 -5.77 14.06
C PHE A 90 -8.20 -5.40 14.09
N PHE A 91 -7.32 -6.40 14.07
CA PHE A 91 -5.87 -6.21 14.04
C PHE A 91 -5.42 -5.39 12.82
N VAL A 92 -5.89 -5.76 11.62
CA VAL A 92 -5.55 -5.04 10.38
C VAL A 92 -5.98 -3.58 10.44
N ASN A 93 -7.20 -3.29 10.90
CA ASN A 93 -7.70 -1.93 11.00
C ASN A 93 -6.92 -1.10 12.03
N ILE A 94 -6.55 -1.68 13.18
CA ILE A 94 -5.69 -1.01 14.16
C ILE A 94 -4.31 -0.73 13.58
N ALA A 95 -3.68 -1.71 12.92
CA ALA A 95 -2.36 -1.54 12.31
C ALA A 95 -2.38 -0.42 11.26
N LEU A 96 -3.43 -0.36 10.44
CA LEU A 96 -3.62 0.71 9.46
C LEU A 96 -3.83 2.08 10.12
N LEU A 97 -4.62 2.16 11.19
CA LEU A 97 -4.85 3.39 11.93
C LEU A 97 -3.56 3.91 12.58
N LEU A 98 -2.79 3.03 13.21
CA LEU A 98 -1.48 3.38 13.80
C LEU A 98 -0.49 3.82 12.72
N GLY A 99 -0.43 3.11 11.58
CA GLY A 99 0.41 3.50 10.45
C GLY A 99 0.02 4.87 9.89
N LEU A 100 -1.28 5.14 9.79
CA LEU A 100 -1.81 6.42 9.33
C LEU A 100 -1.49 7.56 10.31
N LEU A 101 -1.63 7.33 11.63
CA LEU A 101 -1.25 8.29 12.67
C LEU A 101 0.25 8.57 12.66
N ALA A 102 1.08 7.54 12.55
CA ALA A 102 2.53 7.68 12.46
C ALA A 102 2.93 8.48 11.21
N ALA A 103 2.33 8.19 10.05
CA ALA A 103 2.56 8.94 8.83
C ALA A 103 2.10 10.40 8.95
N GLY A 104 0.98 10.65 9.65
CA GLY A 104 0.48 11.99 9.96
C GLY A 104 1.44 12.77 10.86
N PHE A 105 1.99 12.12 11.89
CA PHE A 105 2.97 12.68 12.81
C PHE A 105 4.28 13.04 12.10
N VAL A 106 4.85 12.11 11.32
CA VAL A 106 6.09 12.35 10.56
C VAL A 106 5.94 13.48 9.55
N ARG A 107 4.78 13.60 8.90
CA ARG A 107 4.53 14.63 7.88
C ARG A 107 4.06 15.96 8.47
N GLY A 108 3.67 16.00 9.74
CA GLY A 108 3.06 17.16 10.41
C GLY A 108 1.67 17.56 9.89
N ARG A 109 1.11 16.81 8.93
CA ARG A 109 -0.24 17.03 8.37
C ARG A 109 -0.74 15.78 7.66
N MET A 110 -2.03 15.50 7.82
CA MET A 110 -2.71 14.44 7.08
C MET A 110 -3.20 14.98 5.74
N THR A 111 -2.89 14.25 4.67
CA THR A 111 -3.37 14.60 3.33
C THR A 111 -4.55 13.72 2.93
N ARG A 112 -5.42 14.20 2.02
CA ARG A 112 -6.53 13.40 1.48
C ARG A 112 -6.04 12.09 0.87
N ALA A 113 -4.88 12.12 0.18
CA ALA A 113 -4.27 10.93 -0.40
C ALA A 113 -4.01 9.84 0.66
N MET A 114 -3.52 10.22 1.85
CA MET A 114 -3.26 9.28 2.94
C MET A 114 -4.55 8.62 3.44
N TRP A 115 -5.62 9.40 3.60
CA TRP A 115 -6.93 8.86 3.98
C TRP A 115 -7.48 7.88 2.94
N VAL A 116 -7.38 8.22 1.65
CA VAL A 116 -7.84 7.33 0.57
C VAL A 116 -6.97 6.07 0.50
N THR A 117 -5.65 6.17 0.66
CA THR A 117 -4.75 5.01 0.73
C THR A 117 -5.10 4.10 1.92
N ALA A 118 -5.35 4.68 3.10
CA ALA A 118 -5.76 3.92 4.27
C ALA A 118 -7.11 3.20 4.05
N LEU A 119 -8.08 3.88 3.43
CA LEU A 119 -9.37 3.27 3.08
C LEU A 119 -9.20 2.11 2.09
N VAL A 120 -8.38 2.29 1.05
CA VAL A 120 -8.07 1.23 0.07
C VAL A 120 -7.43 0.03 0.77
N ALA A 121 -6.46 0.27 1.65
CA ALA A 121 -5.81 -0.80 2.40
C ALA A 121 -6.79 -1.52 3.35
N ALA A 122 -7.68 -0.77 4.02
CA ALA A 122 -8.69 -1.35 4.91
C ALA A 122 -9.68 -2.23 4.13
N LEU A 123 -10.11 -1.80 2.94
CA LEU A 123 -10.98 -2.60 2.07
C LEU A 123 -10.24 -3.83 1.50
N ALA A 124 -9.01 -3.66 1.04
CA ALA A 124 -8.22 -4.75 0.48
C ALA A 124 -7.90 -5.83 1.52
N TYR A 125 -7.45 -5.44 2.71
CA TYR A 125 -6.98 -6.40 3.71
C TYR A 125 -8.03 -6.75 4.76
N GLY A 126 -8.90 -5.83 5.13
CA GLY A 126 -9.96 -6.10 6.10
C GLY A 126 -11.20 -6.78 5.51
N VAL A 127 -11.47 -6.57 4.21
CA VAL A 127 -12.69 -7.12 3.58
C VAL A 127 -12.34 -8.14 2.52
N LEU A 128 -11.56 -7.75 1.50
CA LEU A 128 -11.29 -8.60 0.35
C LEU A 128 -10.45 -9.83 0.71
N LEU A 129 -9.41 -9.70 1.54
CA LEU A 129 -8.58 -10.84 1.94
C LEU A 129 -9.39 -11.92 2.68
N PRO A 130 -10.13 -11.63 3.78
CA PRO A 130 -10.95 -12.65 4.44
C PRO A 130 -12.01 -13.26 3.52
N LEU A 131 -12.59 -12.47 2.60
CA LEU A 131 -13.60 -12.94 1.66
C LEU A 131 -13.03 -13.93 0.62
N LEU A 132 -11.76 -13.75 0.23
CA LEU A 132 -11.08 -14.67 -0.69
C LEU A 132 -10.45 -15.87 0.03
N ALA A 133 -10.15 -15.74 1.33
CA ALA A 133 -9.46 -16.74 2.12
C ALA A 133 -10.39 -17.69 2.90
N GLY A 134 -11.63 -17.28 3.21
CA GLY A 134 -12.68 -18.12 3.78
C GLY A 134 -13.29 -19.07 2.77
#